data_AF-A0A3M4KCB0-F1
#
_entry.id   AF-A0A3M4KCB0-F1
#
_cell.length_a   1.000
_cell.length_b   1.000
_cell.length_c   1.000
_cell.angle_alpha   90.00
_cell.angle_beta   90.00
_cell.angle_gamma   90.00
#
_symmetry.space_group_name_H-M   'P 1'
#
loop_
_entity.id
_entity.type
_entity.pdbx_description
1 polymer ?
#
loop_
_entity_poly.entity_id
_entity_poly.type
_entity_poly.pdbx_seq_one_letter_code
_entity_poly.pdbx_strand_id
1 'polypeptide(L)' 'MDNRTRYLQLLDTYGITQAKSAELIAAVTSRPCAVRTVRSWLNDPEKPSSTPCPDYAVANLEKAIDYMQRYVAQRTQTK' A
#
# COMPACT_ATOMS: atom_id res chain seq x y z
N MET A 1 9.68 -14.17 -3.70
CA MET A 1 9.29 -13.14 -2.73
C MET A 1 7.78 -13.10 -2.64
N ASP A 2 7.19 -13.17 -1.46
CA ASP A 2 5.72 -13.16 -1.31
C ASP A 2 5.14 -11.73 -1.31
N ASN A 3 3.81 -11.62 -1.44
CA ASN A 3 3.11 -10.34 -1.50
C ASN A 3 3.26 -9.52 -0.22
N ARG A 4 3.27 -10.17 0.95
CA ARG A 4 3.48 -9.51 2.24
C ARG A 4 4.82 -8.76 2.24
N THR A 5 5.88 -9.45 1.82
CA THR A 5 7.23 -8.91 1.78
C THR A 5 7.30 -7.78 0.74
N ARG A 6 6.67 -7.94 -0.44
CA ARG A 6 6.61 -6.88 -1.47
C ARG A 6 5.92 -5.63 -0.94
N TYR A 7 4.79 -5.82 -0.26
CA TYR A 7 4.04 -4.73 0.34
C TYR A 7 4.88 -4.00 1.39
N LEU A 8 5.54 -4.72 2.30
CA LEU A 8 6.44 -4.13 3.30
C LEU A 8 7.58 -3.33 2.66
N GLN A 9 8.19 -3.84 1.59
CA GLN A 9 9.21 -3.11 0.87
C GLN A 9 8.69 -1.81 0.24
N LEU A 10 7.47 -1.80 -0.31
CA LEU A 10 6.86 -0.57 -0.83
C LEU A 10 6.62 0.45 0.28
N LEU A 11 6.19 0.01 1.47
CA LEU A 11 6.03 0.91 2.61
C LEU A 11 7.36 1.55 3.02
N ASP A 12 8.40 0.73 3.14
CA ASP A 12 9.73 1.18 3.55
C ASP A 12 10.36 2.12 2.51
N THR A 13 10.40 1.69 1.25
CA THR A 13 11.03 2.43 0.13
C THR A 13 10.47 3.84 -0.04
N TYR A 14 9.17 4.01 0.18
CA TYR A 14 8.48 5.28 -0.06
C TYR A 14 8.09 6.01 1.24
N GLY A 15 8.49 5.50 2.42
CA GLY A 15 8.17 6.09 3.72
C GLY A 15 6.66 6.14 4.01
N ILE A 16 5.91 5.13 3.58
CA ILE A 16 4.45 5.08 3.69
C ILE A 16 4.05 4.25 4.91
N THR A 17 3.18 4.81 5.77
CA THR A 17 2.62 4.08 6.91
C THR A 17 1.51 3.12 6.46
N GLN A 18 1.21 2.09 7.26
CA GLN A 18 0.07 1.19 6.98
C GLN A 18 -1.28 1.93 6.91
N ALA A 19 -1.44 2.99 7.71
CA ALA A 19 -2.63 3.83 7.66
C ALA A 19 -2.71 4.58 6.33
N LYS A 20 -1.58 5.15 5.90
CA LYS A 20 -1.50 5.87 4.63
C LYS A 20 -1.70 4.95 3.43
N SER A 21 -1.15 3.73 3.46
CA SER A 21 -1.35 2.77 2.37
C SER A 21 -2.81 2.33 2.24
N ALA A 22 -3.54 2.22 3.35
CA ALA A 22 -4.98 1.97 3.33
C ALA A 22 -5.75 3.11 2.65
N GLU A 23 -5.44 4.37 2.97
CA GLU A 23 -6.02 5.55 2.30
C GLU A 23 -5.73 5.55 0.80
N LEU A 24 -4.48 5.26 0.42
CA LEU A 24 -4.02 5.24 -0.97
C LEU A 24 -4.75 4.15 -1.79
N ILE A 25 -4.87 2.95 -1.24
CA ILE A 25 -5.64 1.86 -1.87
C ILE A 25 -7.10 2.25 -2.01
N ALA A 26 -7.69 2.87 -0.98
CA ALA A 26 -9.08 3.31 -1.02
C ALA A 26 -9.31 4.35 -2.12
N ALA A 27 -8.38 5.29 -2.29
CA ALA A 27 -8.43 6.30 -3.34
C ALA A 27 -8.33 5.70 -4.75
N VAL A 28 -7.47 4.71 -4.98
CA VAL A 28 -7.30 4.08 -6.31
C VAL A 28 -8.45 3.15 -6.67
N THR A 29 -9.05 2.50 -5.68
CA THR A 29 -10.10 1.49 -5.92
C THR A 29 -11.51 2.05 -5.81
N SER A 30 -11.67 3.29 -5.32
CA SER A 30 -12.97 3.88 -4.95
C SER A 30 -13.78 3.02 -3.97
N ARG A 31 -13.10 2.15 -3.21
CA ARG A 31 -13.69 1.24 -2.21
C ARG A 31 -12.99 1.42 -0.87
N PRO A 32 -13.71 1.41 0.27
CA PRO A 32 -13.07 1.54 1.57
C PRO A 32 -12.03 0.43 1.81
N CYS A 33 -10.81 0.83 2.18
CA CYS A 33 -9.77 -0.07 2.67
C CYS A 33 -9.47 0.31 4.12
N ALA A 34 -9.76 -0.59 5.06
CA ALA A 34 -9.53 -0.32 6.48
C ALA A 34 -8.08 -0.63 6.87
N VAL A 35 -7.49 0.17 7.74
CA VAL A 35 -6.12 -0.05 8.27
C VAL A 35 -5.99 -1.43 8.92
N ARG A 36 -7.05 -1.93 9.56
CA ARG A 36 -7.08 -3.29 10.15
C ARG A 36 -6.89 -4.39 9.10
N THR A 37 -7.36 -4.17 7.88
CA THR A 37 -7.23 -5.11 6.76
C THR A 37 -5.78 -5.13 6.26
N VAL A 38 -5.16 -3.95 6.13
CA VAL A 38 -3.72 -3.86 5.84
C VAL A 38 -2.91 -4.56 6.94
N ARG A 39 -3.26 -4.34 8.21
CA ARG A 39 -2.60 -5.00 9.33
C ARG A 39 -2.70 -6.51 9.24
N SER A 40 -3.86 -7.09 8.90
CA SER A 40 -4.00 -8.54 8.78
C SER A 40 -3.14 -9.12 7.67
N TRP A 41 -2.92 -8.38 6.57
CA TRP A 41 -2.03 -8.79 5.48
C TRP A 41 -0.54 -8.80 5.84
N LEU A 42 -0.13 -7.90 6.74
CA LEU A 42 1.28 -7.65 7.06
C LEU A 42 1.70 -8.25 8.40
N ASN A 43 0.74 -8.72 9.19
CA ASN A 43 1.01 -9.37 10.46
C ASN A 43 1.89 -10.60 10.26
N ASP A 44 2.42 -11.09 11.38
CA ASP A 44 3.07 -12.39 11.43
C ASP A 44 2.14 -13.48 10.86
N PRO A 45 2.55 -14.22 9.81
CA PRO A 45 1.75 -15.27 9.18
C PRO A 45 1.30 -16.38 10.15
N GLU A 46 2.01 -16.59 11.25
CA GLU A 46 1.66 -17.62 12.25
C GLU A 46 0.50 -17.20 13.17
N LYS A 47 0.11 -15.92 13.17
CA LYS A 47 -0.97 -15.43 14.02
C LYS A 47 -2.35 -15.74 13.43
N PRO A 48 -3.34 -16.15 14.24
CA PRO A 48 -4.72 -16.38 13.79
C PRO A 48 -5.40 -15.18 13.14
N SER A 49 -4.94 -13.96 13.45
CA SER A 49 -5.45 -12.73 12.86
C SER A 49 -4.78 -12.36 11.52
N SER A 50 -3.85 -13.17 11.05
CA SER A 50 -3.15 -12.97 9.79
C SER A 50 -3.97 -13.51 8.63
N THR A 51 -4.01 -12.76 7.54
CA THR A 51 -4.59 -13.20 6.28
C THR A 51 -3.55 -13.02 5.18
N PRO A 52 -3.47 -13.93 4.19
CA PRO A 52 -2.52 -13.75 3.09
C PRO A 52 -2.69 -12.39 2.41
N CYS A 53 -1.58 -11.69 2.18
CA CYS A 53 -1.60 -10.44 1.43
C CYS A 53 -2.01 -10.72 -0.03
N PRO A 54 -3.15 -10.18 -0.50
CA PRO A 54 -3.67 -10.52 -1.82
C PRO A 54 -2.93 -9.75 -2.92
N ASP A 55 -2.86 -10.32 -4.13
CA ASP A 55 -2.15 -9.70 -5.26
C ASP A 55 -2.66 -8.29 -5.56
N TYR A 56 -3.98 -8.08 -5.47
CA TYR A 56 -4.57 -6.77 -5.73
C TYR A 56 -4.13 -5.70 -4.71
N ALA A 57 -3.76 -6.07 -3.48
CA ALA A 57 -3.31 -5.10 -2.49
C ALA A 57 -1.95 -4.50 -2.89
N VAL A 58 -1.04 -5.35 -3.37
CA VAL A 58 0.26 -4.93 -3.91
C VAL A 58 0.05 -4.08 -5.16
N ALA A 59 -0.71 -4.57 -6.14
CA ALA A 59 -0.93 -3.87 -7.41
C ALA A 59 -1.58 -2.48 -7.22
N ASN A 60 -2.57 -2.35 -6.31
CA ASN A 60 -3.20 -1.07 -6.04
C ASN A 60 -2.28 -0.11 -5.28
N LEU A 61 -1.42 -0.61 -4.39
CA LEU A 61 -0.43 0.23 -3.71
C LEU A 61 0.63 0.74 -4.71
N GLU A 62 1.16 -0.13 -5.58
CA GLU A 62 2.10 0.25 -6.65
C GLU A 62 1.49 1.35 -7.54
N LYS A 63 0.23 1.17 -7.97
CA LYS A 63 -0.50 2.17 -8.76
C LYS A 63 -0.68 3.49 -8.02
N ALA A 64 -1.01 3.46 -6.73
CA ALA A 64 -1.17 4.67 -5.94
C ALA A 64 0.14 5.44 -5.77
N ILE A 65 1.25 4.72 -5.57
CA ILE A 65 2.60 5.29 -5.49
C ILE A 65 3.00 5.94 -6.81
N ASP A 66 2.76 5.27 -7.94
CA ASP A 66 3.02 5.84 -9.27
C ASP A 66 2.27 7.17 -9.48
N TYR A 67 0.99 7.23 -9.12
CA TYR A 67 0.23 8.49 -9.17
C TYR A 67 0.81 9.58 -8.27
N MET A 68 1.19 9.23 -7.04
CA MET A 68 1.81 10.18 -6.11
C MET A 68 3.14 10.72 -6.64
N GLN A 69 4.01 9.86 -7.16
CA GLN A 69 5.30 10.25 -7.72
C GLN A 69 5.14 11.16 -8.94
N ARG A 70 4.23 10.81 -9.86
CA ARG A 70 3.92 11.66 -11.03
C ARG A 70 3.40 13.03 -10.61
N TYR A 71 2.54 13.10 -9.59
CA TYR A 71 2.03 14.36 -9.08
C TYR A 71 3.15 15.23 -8.47
N VAL A 72 4.04 14.64 -7.68
CA VAL A 72 5.19 15.35 -7.11
C VAL A 72 6.11 15.85 -8.23
N ALA A 73 6.43 15.02 -9.21
CA ALA A 73 7.28 15.39 -10.35
C ALA A 73 6.70 16.57 -11.14
N GLN A 74 5.39 16.55 -11.43
CA GLN A 74 4.71 17.65 -12.11
C GLN A 74 4.80 18.97 -11.32
N ARG A 75 4.58 18.92 -9.99
CA ARG A 75 4.66 20.11 -9.13
C ARG A 75 6.05 20.71 -9.04
N THR A 76 7.09 19.88 -9.13
CA THR A 76 8.48 20.34 -9.13
C THR A 76 8.87 20.99 -10.46
N GLN A 77 8.25 20.58 -11.58
CA GLN A 77 8.51 21.14 -12.92
C GLN A 77 7.88 22.53 -13.14
N THR A 78 6.79 22.86 -12.42
CA THR A 78 6.06 24.14 -12.56
C THR A 78 6.56 25.26 -11.64
N LYS A 79 7.62 25.01 -10.86
CA LYS A 79 8.30 26.00 -10.02
C LYS A 79 9.66 26.34 -10.62
#